data_AF-A0A5E4JK83-F1
#
_entry.id   AF-A0A5E4JK83-F1
#
_cell.length_a   1.000
_cell.length_b   1.000
_cell.length_c   1.000
_cell.angle_alpha   90.00
_cell.angle_beta   90.00
_cell.angle_gamma   90.00
#
_symmetry.space_group_name_H-M   'P 1'
#
loop_
_entity.id
_entity.type
_entity.pdbx_description
1 polymer ?
#
loop_
_entity_poly.entity_id
_entity_poly.type
_entity_poly.pdbx_seq_one_letter_code
_entity_poly.pdbx_strand_id
1 'polypeptide(L)' 'MAIESKKELLKRHVKDIELKKGMTVKELIKSMKSMGGFSAQHMVDGIDILDDMLKDKDSFNFLSFPADLVATGLRGALAA' A
#
# COMPACT_ATOMS: atom_id res chain seq x y z
N MET A 1 -29.86 11.27 -5.30
CA MET A 1 -29.16 9.98 -5.41
C MET A 1 -27.97 10.00 -6.39
N ALA A 2 -28.12 10.38 -7.67
CA ALA A 2 -26.99 10.35 -8.63
C ALA A 2 -25.84 11.35 -8.34
N ILE A 3 -26.13 12.48 -7.67
CA ILE A 3 -25.12 13.50 -7.35
C ILE A 3 -24.26 13.10 -6.14
N GLU A 4 -24.86 12.41 -5.16
CA GLU A 4 -24.17 11.90 -3.97
C GLU A 4 -23.07 10.89 -4.37
N SER A 5 -23.40 9.95 -5.27
CA SER A 5 -22.43 8.94 -5.71
C SER A 5 -21.30 9.55 -6.52
N LYS A 6 -21.58 10.58 -7.34
CA LYS A 6 -20.52 11.29 -8.09
C LYS A 6 -19.57 12.05 -7.17
N LYS A 7 -20.08 12.70 -6.12
CA LYS A 7 -19.23 13.41 -5.13
C LYS A 7 -18.33 12.44 -4.36
N GLU A 8 -18.86 11.28 -3.96
CA GLU A 8 -18.06 10.26 -3.27
C GLU A 8 -16.99 9.65 -4.18
N LEU A 9 -17.30 9.39 -5.46
CA LEU A 9 -16.31 8.92 -6.44
C LEU A 9 -15.16 9.92 -6.68
N LEU A 10 -15.43 11.22 -6.56
CA LEU A 10 -14.46 12.30 -6.78
C LEU A 10 -13.80 12.82 -5.49
N LYS A 11 -14.04 12.16 -4.35
CA LYS A 11 -13.54 12.62 -3.04
C LYS A 11 -12.01 12.57 -2.93
N ARG A 12 -11.38 11.55 -3.52
CA ARG A 12 -9.91 11.45 -3.62
C ARG A 12 -9.45 12.11 -4.90
N HIS A 13 -8.84 13.28 -4.76
CA HIS A 13 -8.22 13.98 -5.88
C HIS A 13 -6.89 13.31 -6.24
N VAL A 14 -6.68 13.12 -7.54
CA VAL A 14 -5.39 12.72 -8.09
C VAL A 14 -4.40 13.89 -7.95
N LYS A 15 -3.19 13.59 -7.48
CA LYS A 15 -2.12 14.54 -7.21
C LYS A 15 -0.80 14.02 -7.76
N ASP A 16 -0.05 14.87 -8.43
CA ASP A 16 1.28 14.54 -8.90
C ASP A 16 2.25 14.28 -7.73
N ILE A 17 3.22 13.39 -7.95
CA ILE A 17 4.30 13.17 -6.99
C ILE A 17 5.38 14.23 -7.20
N GLU A 18 5.61 15.05 -6.19
CA GLU A 18 6.72 16.01 -6.15
C GLU A 18 7.95 15.38 -5.50
N LEU A 19 8.97 15.07 -6.30
CA LEU A 19 10.23 14.55 -5.79
C LEU A 19 11.07 15.67 -5.18
N LYS A 20 11.65 15.39 -4.00
CA LYS A 20 12.57 16.31 -3.32
C LYS A 20 13.88 15.61 -2.98
N LYS A 21 14.98 16.37 -2.96
CA LYS A 21 16.28 15.86 -2.53
C LYS A 21 16.18 15.34 -1.08
N GLY A 22 16.67 14.12 -0.86
CA GLY A 22 16.61 13.46 0.45
C GLY A 22 15.26 12.84 0.81
N MET A 23 14.32 12.74 -0.13
CA MET A 23 13.06 12.00 0.09
C MET A 23 13.35 10.54 0.44
N THR A 24 12.72 10.07 1.52
CA THR A 24 12.79 8.68 1.94
C THR A 24 11.85 7.80 1.11
N VAL A 25 12.14 6.49 1.03
CA VAL A 25 11.25 5.52 0.39
C VAL A 25 9.85 5.53 1.02
N LYS A 26 9.76 5.74 2.34
CA LYS A 26 8.48 5.86 3.06
C LYS A 26 7.68 7.09 2.61
N GLU A 27 8.34 8.23 2.44
CA GLU A 27 7.68 9.44 1.92
C GLU A 27 7.20 9.24 0.48
N LEU A 28 7.99 8.57 -0.36
CA LEU A 28 7.60 8.22 -1.71
C LEU A 28 6.34 7.33 -1.72
N ILE A 29 6.33 6.22 -0.99
CA ILE A 29 5.17 5.32 -0.88
C ILE A 29 3.95 6.09 -0.33
N LYS A 30 4.14 6.99 0.64
CA LYS A 30 3.05 7.80 1.17
C LYS A 30 2.47 8.75 0.11
N SER A 31 3.30 9.33 -0.76
CA SER A 31 2.84 10.19 -1.85
C SER A 31 2.00 9.41 -2.89
N MET A 32 2.28 8.11 -3.08
CA MET A 32 1.52 7.24 -3.99
C MET A 32 0.04 7.08 -3.56
N LYS A 33 -0.34 7.37 -2.30
CA LYS A 33 -1.75 7.33 -1.82
C LYS A 33 -2.71 8.24 -2.61
N SER A 34 -2.19 9.32 -3.19
CA SER A 34 -3.00 10.31 -3.91
C SER A 34 -2.62 10.43 -5.38
N MET A 35 -1.69 9.60 -5.86
CA MET A 35 -1.21 9.61 -7.24
C MET A 35 -2.25 9.10 -8.25
N GLY A 36 -3.26 8.36 -7.79
CA GLY A 36 -4.22 7.68 -8.65
C GLY A 36 -3.93 6.18 -8.82
N GLY A 37 -4.64 5.55 -9.75
CA GLY A 37 -4.92 4.12 -9.76
C GLY A 37 -3.83 3.17 -10.28
N PHE A 38 -4.29 2.02 -10.80
CA PHE A 38 -3.50 0.84 -11.17
C PHE A 38 -2.79 0.19 -9.97
N SER A 39 -1.68 -0.51 -10.22
CA SER A 39 -0.98 -1.34 -9.23
C SER A 39 -0.44 -0.53 -8.05
N ALA A 40 -0.12 0.76 -8.23
CA ALA A 40 0.40 1.60 -7.17
C ALA A 40 -0.61 1.79 -6.03
N GLN A 41 -1.89 2.02 -6.36
CA GLN A 41 -2.93 2.15 -5.35
C GLN A 41 -3.12 0.84 -4.58
N HIS A 42 -3.13 -0.30 -5.28
CA HIS A 42 -3.23 -1.62 -4.65
C HIS A 42 -2.05 -1.92 -3.72
N MET A 43 -0.83 -1.56 -4.11
CA MET A 43 0.35 -1.71 -3.26
C MET A 43 0.23 -0.89 -1.98
N VAL A 44 -0.17 0.38 -2.09
CA VAL A 44 -0.28 1.29 -0.95
C VAL A 44 -1.42 0.88 -0.01
N ASP A 45 -2.58 0.53 -0.56
CA ASP A 45 -3.70 0.02 0.23
C ASP A 45 -3.31 -1.31 0.93
N GLY A 46 -2.57 -2.20 0.24
CA GLY A 46 -2.05 -3.43 0.83
C GLY A 46 -1.04 -3.19 1.96
N ILE A 47 -0.19 -2.17 1.85
CA ILE A 47 0.73 -1.76 2.93
C ILE A 47 -0.05 -1.25 4.14
N ASP A 48 -1.08 -0.42 3.92
CA ASP A 48 -1.91 0.11 5.01
C ASP A 48 -2.66 -1.02 5.73
N ILE A 49 -3.28 -1.94 4.99
CA ILE A 49 -3.97 -3.11 5.56
C ILE A 49 -3.00 -3.98 6.36
N LEU A 50 -1.81 -4.25 5.82
CA LEU A 50 -0.79 -5.05 6.51
C LEU A 50 -0.30 -4.35 7.79
N ASP A 51 -0.07 -3.04 7.76
CA ASP A 51 0.33 -2.24 8.93
C ASP A 51 -0.75 -2.26 10.02
N ASP A 52 -2.03 -2.18 9.65
CA ASP A 52 -3.16 -2.30 10.58
C ASP A 52 -3.22 -3.72 11.19
N MET A 53 -3.11 -4.77 10.37
CA MET A 53 -3.07 -6.17 10.82
C MET A 53 -1.90 -6.47 11.78
N LEU A 54 -0.74 -5.84 11.57
CA LEU A 54 0.44 -6.04 12.42
C LEU A 54 0.37 -5.27 13.74
N LYS A 55 -0.39 -4.17 13.78
CA LYS A 55 -0.59 -3.37 15.00
C LYS A 55 -1.72 -3.88 15.89
N ASP A 56 -2.69 -4.56 15.29
CA ASP A 56 -3.79 -5.17 16.02
C ASP A 56 -3.32 -6.43 16.77
N LYS A 57 -3.41 -6.39 18.10
CA LYS A 57 -2.98 -7.49 18.97
C LYS A 57 -3.96 -8.67 18.98
N ASP A 58 -5.20 -8.43 18.57
CA ASP A 58 -6.23 -9.46 18.50
C ASP A 58 -6.29 -10.10 17.10
N SER A 59 -5.52 -9.59 16.13
CA SER A 59 -5.44 -10.14 14.77
C SER A 59 -4.53 -11.37 14.70
N PHE A 60 -5.10 -12.52 14.34
CA PHE A 60 -4.32 -13.72 14.00
C PHE A 60 -3.97 -13.73 12.51
N ASN A 61 -2.71 -13.45 12.21
CA ASN A 61 -2.24 -13.21 10.84
C ASN A 61 -1.73 -14.49 10.16
N PHE A 62 -2.33 -14.86 9.02
CA PHE A 62 -1.87 -15.96 8.18
C PHE A 62 -1.05 -15.42 7.00
N LEU A 63 0.14 -15.98 6.80
CA LEU A 63 0.98 -15.70 5.64
C LEU A 63 1.10 -16.97 4.79
N SER A 64 0.68 -16.90 3.53
CA SER A 64 0.78 -17.99 2.56
C SER A 64 1.45 -17.51 1.28
N PHE A 65 2.27 -18.36 0.67
CA PHE A 65 2.97 -18.07 -0.57
C PHE A 65 3.41 -19.36 -1.28
N PRO A 66 3.59 -19.32 -2.62
CA PRO A 66 4.22 -20.40 -3.37
C PRO A 66 5.72 -20.54 -3.07
N ALA A 67 6.29 -21.70 -3.37
CA ALA A 67 7.68 -22.05 -3.02
C ALA A 67 8.74 -21.19 -3.74
N ASP A 68 8.38 -20.56 -4.86
CA ASP A 68 9.26 -19.68 -5.64
C ASP A 68 9.72 -18.45 -4.86
N LEU A 69 8.89 -17.88 -3.97
CA LEU A 69 9.31 -16.77 -3.11
C LEU A 69 10.48 -17.16 -2.21
N VAL A 70 10.49 -18.39 -1.69
CA VAL A 70 11.59 -18.93 -0.87
C VAL A 70 12.83 -19.24 -1.72
N ALA A 71 12.64 -19.64 -2.98
CA ALA A 71 13.74 -19.87 -3.90
C ALA A 71 14.53 -18.58 -4.22
N THR A 72 13.91 -17.40 -4.03
CA THR A 72 14.54 -16.09 -4.23
C THR A 72 15.21 -15.55 -2.96
N GLY A 73 15.85 -14.37 -3.06
CA GLY A 73 16.38 -13.64 -1.91
C GLY A 73 15.30 -13.13 -0.95
N LEU A 74 14.02 -13.15 -1.33
CA LEU A 74 12.91 -12.73 -0.47
C LEU A 74 12.82 -13.59 0.80
N ARG A 75 13.33 -14.83 0.77
CA ARG A 75 13.47 -15.68 1.97
C ARG A 75 14.18 -14.98 3.14
N GLY A 76 15.11 -14.08 2.86
CA GLY A 76 15.82 -13.32 3.88
C GLY A 76 14.91 -12.37 4.64
N ALA A 77 13.94 -11.75 3.96
CA ALA A 77 12.93 -10.91 4.59
C ALA A 77 11.86 -11.74 5.33
N LEU A 78 11.52 -12.93 4.82
CA LEU A 78 10.55 -13.82 5.46
C LEU A 78 11.04 -14.38 6.82
N ALA A 79 12.36 -14.45 7.03
CA ALA A 79 12.98 -14.98 8.24
C ALA A 79 13.58 -13.91 9.17
N ALA A 80 13.45 -12.63 8.80
CA ALA A 80 13.95 -11.49 9.57
C ALA A 80 13.02 -11.13 10.73
#